data_AF-A0A924P8E1-F1
#
_entry.id   AF-A0A924P8E1-F1
#
_cell.length_a   1.000
_cell.length_b   1.000
_cell.length_c   1.000
_cell.angle_alpha   90.00
_cell.angle_beta   90.00
_cell.angle_gamma   90.00
#
_symmetry.space_group_name_H-M   'P 1'
#
loop_
_entity.id
_entity.type
_entity.pdbx_description
1 polymer ?
#
loop_
_entity_poly.entity_id
_entity_poly.type
_entity_poly.pdbx_seq_one_letter_code
_entity_poly.pdbx_strand_id
1 'polypeptide(L)'
;TNCYVDAADDAICLKSEGKILDSCENIYVANCTLRSSASAFKIGTGSKGGFRNIKVNGLKIFDTYRSAIALEAVDGGFLQDVDIRNVQAKNTGNAIFIRLGHRNNDERYSSIKNIRIANVYAEIPAGKPDKGYPLEGPLLKYPPGIKPAAPGSFQSISPWNKDDGDSSTAMEYKHNIFPSSVTGLPGHDVQNITLENIEIVYAGGADKRIACLPADSLNKITEATNSYPEFSMFGELPCWGFYVRHASGFTFKNCTLRYLKNDFRAAVIMDDIKGLVVQGLSIPSYSQAPVIILHNTPGPVLNKINLPVKNVKGVLISKD
;
A
#
# COMPACT_ATOMS: atom_id res chain seq x y z
N THR A 1 -15.54 -13.84 13.36
CA THR A 1 -16.30 -12.56 13.45
C THR A 1 -16.32 -12.13 14.91
N ASN A 2 -16.59 -10.85 15.20
CA ASN A 2 -16.72 -10.33 16.58
C ASN A 2 -15.47 -10.56 17.46
N CYS A 3 -14.28 -10.54 16.87
CA CYS A 3 -13.03 -10.78 17.58
C CYS A 3 -12.31 -9.48 17.91
N TYR A 4 -11.65 -9.44 19.07
CA TYR A 4 -10.53 -8.55 19.34
C TYR A 4 -9.23 -9.34 19.12
N VAL A 5 -8.34 -8.84 18.28
CA VAL A 5 -7.04 -9.47 18.01
C VAL A 5 -5.93 -8.44 18.23
N ASP A 6 -4.96 -8.83 19.05
CA ASP A 6 -3.75 -8.08 19.34
C ASP A 6 -2.54 -9.00 19.10
N ALA A 7 -1.78 -8.72 18.05
CA ALA A 7 -0.76 -9.63 17.54
C ALA A 7 0.56 -8.92 17.24
N ALA A 8 1.69 -9.59 17.48
CA ALA A 8 2.98 -9.10 17.03
C ALA A 8 3.15 -9.21 15.51
N ASP A 9 2.61 -10.28 14.93
CA ASP A 9 2.55 -10.42 13.47
C ASP A 9 1.16 -9.99 12.97
N ASP A 10 0.77 -10.44 11.78
CA ASP A 10 -0.49 -10.09 11.15
C ASP A 10 -1.70 -10.50 12.03
N ALA A 11 -2.68 -9.61 12.23
CA ALA A 11 -3.81 -9.91 13.13
C ALA A 11 -4.79 -10.94 12.54
N ILE A 12 -5.33 -10.70 11.35
CA ILE A 12 -6.08 -11.71 10.57
C ILE A 12 -5.35 -11.92 9.25
N CYS A 13 -4.84 -13.13 9.05
CA CYS A 13 -4.00 -13.46 7.90
C CYS A 13 -4.49 -14.73 7.20
N LEU A 14 -4.78 -14.63 5.91
CA LEU A 14 -5.15 -15.77 5.07
C LEU A 14 -3.93 -16.22 4.27
N LYS A 15 -3.57 -17.50 4.33
CA LYS A 15 -2.46 -18.09 3.57
C LYS A 15 -2.92 -19.35 2.85
N SER A 16 -2.40 -19.55 1.65
CA SER A 16 -2.63 -20.73 0.81
C SER A 16 -1.29 -21.21 0.25
N GLU A 17 -0.68 -22.20 0.89
CA GLU A 17 0.65 -22.71 0.54
C GLU A 17 0.63 -24.06 -0.18
N GLY A 18 -0.55 -24.69 -0.29
CA GLY A 18 -0.71 -26.00 -0.91
C GLY A 18 -0.69 -25.97 -2.44
N LYS A 19 -1.09 -27.09 -3.06
CA LYS A 19 -1.12 -27.23 -4.53
C LYS A 19 -2.24 -26.38 -5.12
N ILE A 20 -2.40 -26.41 -6.45
CA ILE A 20 -3.28 -25.53 -7.24
C ILE A 20 -4.80 -25.64 -6.91
N LEU A 21 -5.18 -26.44 -5.92
CA LEU A 21 -6.54 -26.63 -5.41
C LEU A 21 -6.67 -26.38 -3.89
N ASP A 22 -5.56 -26.16 -3.18
CA ASP A 22 -5.56 -25.90 -1.73
C ASP A 22 -5.66 -24.39 -1.48
N SER A 23 -6.78 -23.81 -1.91
CA SER A 23 -7.01 -22.36 -1.89
C SER A 23 -7.95 -21.93 -0.76
N CYS A 24 -7.81 -20.67 -0.34
CA CYS A 24 -8.73 -20.06 0.61
C CYS A 24 -9.97 -19.56 -0.14
N GLU A 25 -11.10 -20.26 0.02
CA GLU A 25 -12.34 -19.91 -0.67
C GLU A 25 -13.50 -19.63 0.30
N ASN A 26 -14.40 -18.71 -0.06
CA ASN A 26 -15.66 -18.47 0.64
C ASN A 26 -15.50 -18.02 2.09
N ILE A 27 -14.57 -17.09 2.33
CA ILE A 27 -14.23 -16.63 3.68
C ILE A 27 -14.97 -15.35 4.01
N TYR A 28 -15.54 -15.29 5.21
CA TYR A 28 -16.20 -14.11 5.75
C TYR A 28 -15.54 -13.66 7.06
N VAL A 29 -15.06 -12.41 7.08
CA VAL A 29 -14.52 -11.74 8.27
C VAL A 29 -15.37 -10.52 8.58
N ALA A 30 -15.84 -10.37 9.82
CA ALA A 30 -16.65 -9.21 10.16
C ALA A 30 -16.61 -8.82 11.63
N ASN A 31 -16.84 -7.52 11.86
CA ASN A 31 -16.98 -6.87 13.15
C ASN A 31 -15.80 -7.15 14.08
N CYS A 32 -14.58 -7.04 13.56
CA CYS A 32 -13.37 -7.29 14.33
C CYS A 32 -12.66 -5.99 14.69
N THR A 33 -12.04 -5.98 15.87
CA THR A 33 -11.13 -4.93 16.31
C THR A 33 -9.71 -5.48 16.29
N LEU A 34 -8.80 -4.83 15.55
CA LEU A 34 -7.49 -5.38 15.21
C LEU A 34 -6.38 -4.39 15.58
N ARG A 35 -5.34 -4.90 16.25
CA ARG A 35 -4.04 -4.26 16.48
C ARG A 35 -2.94 -5.22 16.07
N SER A 36 -1.88 -4.71 15.43
CA SER A 36 -0.82 -5.56 14.90
C SER A 36 0.53 -4.85 14.76
N SER A 37 1.63 -5.47 15.20
CA SER A 37 2.98 -5.00 14.85
C SER A 37 3.43 -5.44 13.44
N ALA A 38 2.52 -6.04 12.66
CA ALA A 38 2.62 -6.24 11.22
C ALA A 38 1.38 -5.65 10.52
N SER A 39 0.59 -6.44 9.78
CA SER A 39 -0.61 -5.96 9.08
C SER A 39 -1.90 -6.37 9.80
N ALA A 40 -2.91 -5.51 9.81
CA ALA A 40 -4.17 -5.81 10.50
C ALA A 40 -4.99 -6.88 9.76
N PHE A 41 -5.39 -6.63 8.51
CA PHE A 41 -6.01 -7.64 7.66
C PHE A 41 -5.11 -7.95 6.46
N LYS A 42 -4.73 -9.22 6.31
CA LYS A 42 -3.81 -9.65 5.27
C LYS A 42 -4.30 -10.89 4.52
N ILE A 43 -4.06 -10.88 3.22
CA ILE A 43 -4.05 -12.06 2.36
C ILE A 43 -2.62 -12.25 1.84
N GLY A 44 -2.03 -13.43 2.06
CA GLY A 44 -0.64 -13.75 1.71
C GLY A 44 0.30 -13.85 2.93
N THR A 45 1.63 -13.92 2.77
CA THR A 45 2.37 -14.00 1.51
C THR A 45 2.30 -15.37 0.84
N GLY A 46 2.16 -16.45 1.62
CA GLY A 46 1.96 -17.81 1.10
C GLY A 46 0.72 -17.84 0.22
N SER A 47 0.91 -17.90 -1.10
CA SER A 47 -0.13 -17.59 -2.10
C SER A 47 -0.10 -18.52 -3.30
N LYS A 48 0.34 -19.77 -3.12
CA LYS A 48 0.56 -20.75 -4.20
C LYS A 48 -0.75 -21.32 -4.76
N GLY A 49 -1.71 -21.64 -3.88
CA GLY A 49 -3.02 -22.16 -4.27
C GLY A 49 -3.95 -21.03 -4.69
N GLY A 50 -4.10 -20.01 -3.86
CA GLY A 50 -4.82 -18.77 -4.14
C GLY A 50 -5.94 -18.45 -3.16
N PHE A 51 -6.74 -17.43 -3.51
CA PHE A 51 -7.76 -16.81 -2.67
C PHE A 51 -8.94 -16.39 -3.53
N ARG A 52 -10.17 -16.82 -3.21
CA ARG A 52 -11.37 -16.38 -3.92
C ARG A 52 -12.60 -16.22 -3.05
N ASN A 53 -13.49 -15.32 -3.47
CA ASN A 53 -14.76 -15.05 -2.79
C ASN A 53 -14.56 -14.75 -1.29
N ILE A 54 -13.89 -13.65 -1.02
CA ILE A 54 -13.56 -13.22 0.35
C ILE A 54 -14.28 -11.92 0.63
N LYS A 55 -15.07 -11.93 1.71
CA LYS A 55 -15.85 -10.77 2.15
C LYS A 55 -15.40 -10.33 3.52
N VAL A 56 -15.07 -9.05 3.64
CA VAL A 56 -14.63 -8.44 4.89
C VAL A 56 -15.50 -7.23 5.17
N ASN A 57 -16.07 -7.14 6.37
CA ASN A 57 -16.99 -6.07 6.70
C ASN A 57 -16.88 -5.61 8.16
N GLY A 58 -16.63 -4.33 8.39
CA GLY A 58 -16.63 -3.78 9.74
C GLY A 58 -15.33 -4.12 10.48
N LEU A 59 -14.23 -3.46 10.10
CA LEU A 59 -12.96 -3.55 10.83
C LEU A 59 -12.68 -2.23 11.54
N LYS A 60 -12.37 -2.33 12.83
CA LYS A 60 -11.77 -1.24 13.61
C LYS A 60 -10.29 -1.56 13.82
N ILE A 61 -9.41 -0.82 13.19
CA ILE A 61 -7.97 -1.05 13.17
C ILE A 61 -7.29 0.10 13.92
N PHE A 62 -6.36 -0.23 14.81
CA PHE A 62 -5.56 0.78 15.49
C PHE A 62 -4.13 0.30 15.72
N ASP A 63 -3.21 1.25 15.89
CA ASP A 63 -1.80 1.04 16.27
C ASP A 63 -1.17 -0.13 15.51
N THR A 64 -1.16 -0.03 14.18
CA THR A 64 -0.74 -1.11 13.28
C THR A 64 0.50 -0.75 12.47
N TYR A 65 1.61 -1.44 12.68
CA TYR A 65 2.92 -1.01 12.16
C TYR A 65 3.00 -0.98 10.63
N ARG A 66 2.51 -2.03 9.94
CA ARG A 66 2.54 -2.14 8.47
C ARG A 66 1.23 -1.61 7.90
N SER A 67 0.44 -2.44 7.24
CA SER A 67 -0.75 -2.00 6.50
C SER A 67 -2.04 -2.32 7.27
N ALA A 68 -3.02 -1.41 7.19
CA ALA A 68 -4.38 -1.73 7.63
C ALA A 68 -4.98 -2.86 6.77
N ILE A 69 -4.81 -2.79 5.44
CA ILE A 69 -5.22 -3.81 4.48
C ILE A 69 -4.04 -4.16 3.58
N ALA A 70 -3.64 -5.44 3.55
CA ALA A 70 -2.60 -5.97 2.68
C ALA A 70 -3.11 -7.17 1.85
N LEU A 71 -3.07 -7.06 0.53
CA LEU A 71 -3.51 -8.11 -0.40
C LEU A 71 -2.35 -8.52 -1.31
N GLU A 72 -1.78 -9.69 -1.07
CA GLU A 72 -0.51 -10.11 -1.63
C GLU A 72 -0.65 -11.48 -2.32
N ALA A 73 -0.44 -11.49 -3.64
CA ALA A 73 -0.34 -12.71 -4.43
C ALA A 73 1.01 -12.72 -5.13
N VAL A 74 1.95 -13.54 -4.64
CA VAL A 74 3.35 -13.50 -5.05
C VAL A 74 3.96 -14.86 -5.38
N ASP A 75 3.24 -15.97 -5.15
CA ASP A 75 3.74 -17.34 -5.35
C ASP A 75 3.04 -18.09 -6.50
N GLY A 76 2.44 -17.37 -7.44
CA GLY A 76 1.82 -17.91 -8.64
C GLY A 76 0.32 -18.21 -8.54
N GLY A 77 -0.28 -18.12 -7.35
CA GLY A 77 -1.72 -18.30 -7.17
C GLY A 77 -2.57 -17.11 -7.61
N PHE A 78 -3.89 -17.30 -7.59
CA PHE A 78 -4.87 -16.25 -7.86
C PHE A 78 -5.28 -15.54 -6.57
N LEU A 79 -5.64 -14.26 -6.64
CA LEU A 79 -6.35 -13.51 -5.61
C LEU A 79 -7.49 -12.77 -6.30
N GLN A 80 -8.72 -13.26 -6.14
CA GLN A 80 -9.84 -12.73 -6.89
C GLN A 80 -11.14 -12.64 -6.11
N ASP A 81 -12.03 -11.75 -6.56
CA ASP A 81 -13.39 -11.62 -6.02
C ASP A 81 -13.37 -11.32 -4.52
N VAL A 82 -12.66 -10.24 -4.16
CA VAL A 82 -12.50 -9.77 -2.78
C VAL A 82 -13.25 -8.46 -2.60
N ASP A 83 -14.04 -8.39 -1.54
CA ASP A 83 -14.89 -7.25 -1.23
C ASP A 83 -14.72 -6.86 0.26
N ILE A 84 -14.02 -5.75 0.49
CA ILE A 84 -13.68 -5.24 1.82
C ILE A 84 -14.43 -3.94 2.04
N ARG A 85 -15.23 -3.85 3.10
CA ARG A 85 -16.05 -2.67 3.39
C ARG A 85 -16.02 -2.24 4.84
N ASN A 86 -16.30 -0.96 5.05
CA ASN A 86 -16.54 -0.38 6.38
C ASN A 86 -15.32 -0.58 7.30
N VAL A 87 -14.21 0.05 6.94
CA VAL A 87 -12.94 -0.04 7.68
C VAL A 87 -12.64 1.32 8.29
N GLN A 88 -12.42 1.36 9.59
CA GLN A 88 -11.88 2.51 10.29
C GLN A 88 -10.50 2.15 10.82
N ALA A 89 -9.47 2.80 10.29
CA ALA A 89 -8.08 2.58 10.69
C ALA A 89 -7.50 3.87 11.27
N LYS A 90 -6.88 3.78 12.44
CA LYS A 90 -6.17 4.91 13.05
C LYS A 90 -4.77 4.49 13.39
N ASN A 91 -3.79 5.35 13.13
CA ASN A 91 -2.41 5.09 13.51
C ASN A 91 -1.91 3.80 12.85
N THR A 92 -1.90 3.76 11.50
CA THR A 92 -1.36 2.63 10.73
C THR A 92 -0.22 3.08 9.82
N GLY A 93 0.78 2.23 9.56
CA GLY A 93 1.94 2.62 8.73
C GLY A 93 1.58 2.86 7.26
N ASN A 94 0.58 2.12 6.80
CA ASN A 94 -0.04 2.28 5.50
C ASN A 94 -1.54 1.93 5.56
N ALA A 95 -2.35 2.45 4.64
CA ALA A 95 -3.77 2.11 4.60
C ALA A 95 -4.03 0.87 3.73
N ILE A 96 -3.64 0.92 2.46
CA ILE A 96 -3.95 -0.12 1.47
C ILE A 96 -2.70 -0.49 0.69
N PHE A 97 -2.35 -1.76 0.74
CA PHE A 97 -1.25 -2.37 -0.01
C PHE A 97 -1.79 -3.54 -0.84
N ILE A 98 -1.69 -3.46 -2.17
CA ILE A 98 -2.04 -4.56 -3.09
C ILE A 98 -0.83 -4.85 -3.97
N ARG A 99 -0.39 -6.11 -3.97
CA ARG A 99 0.82 -6.52 -4.67
C ARG A 99 0.64 -7.85 -5.40
N LEU A 100 0.73 -7.81 -6.72
CA LEU A 100 0.99 -8.97 -7.56
C LEU A 100 2.50 -9.10 -7.76
N GLY A 101 3.09 -10.21 -7.32
CA GLY A 101 4.52 -10.49 -7.47
C GLY A 101 4.79 -11.87 -8.07
N HIS A 102 6.08 -12.18 -8.21
CA HIS A 102 6.59 -13.45 -8.73
C HIS A 102 7.86 -13.84 -7.96
N ARG A 103 7.64 -14.27 -6.71
CA ARG A 103 8.66 -14.74 -5.75
C ARG A 103 9.01 -16.21 -5.96
N ASN A 104 8.09 -16.99 -6.51
CA ASN A 104 8.32 -18.34 -6.98
C ASN A 104 9.34 -18.36 -8.14
N ASN A 105 10.04 -19.49 -8.28
CA ASN A 105 11.08 -19.70 -9.30
C ASN A 105 10.58 -20.58 -10.45
N ASP A 106 9.31 -20.46 -10.82
CA ASP A 106 8.70 -21.18 -11.95
C ASP A 106 8.10 -20.17 -12.95
N GLU A 107 7.41 -20.65 -13.99
CA GLU A 107 6.86 -19.78 -15.04
C GLU A 107 5.50 -19.15 -14.68
N ARG A 108 4.92 -19.53 -13.54
CA ARG A 108 3.55 -19.16 -13.17
C ARG A 108 3.54 -17.86 -12.37
N TYR A 109 3.23 -16.76 -13.04
CA TYR A 109 2.93 -15.50 -12.39
C TYR A 109 1.62 -15.56 -11.62
N SER A 110 1.56 -14.82 -10.51
CA SER A 110 0.33 -14.63 -9.74
C SER A 110 -0.69 -13.82 -10.55
N SER A 111 -1.97 -13.90 -10.17
CA SER A 111 -3.02 -13.03 -10.74
C SER A 111 -3.82 -12.35 -9.63
N ILE A 112 -4.16 -11.08 -9.83
CA ILE A 112 -5.04 -10.32 -8.93
C ILE A 112 -6.16 -9.71 -9.76
N LYS A 113 -7.42 -10.00 -9.40
CA LYS A 113 -8.56 -9.56 -10.19
C LYS A 113 -9.82 -9.30 -9.35
N ASN A 114 -10.64 -8.31 -9.74
CA ASN A 114 -11.96 -8.05 -9.16
C ASN A 114 -11.88 -7.78 -7.65
N ILE A 115 -11.20 -6.70 -7.27
CA ILE A 115 -11.06 -6.28 -5.87
C ILE A 115 -11.84 -4.99 -5.66
N ARG A 116 -12.73 -4.97 -4.67
CA ARG A 116 -13.42 -3.77 -4.21
C ARG A 116 -13.07 -3.48 -2.76
N ILE A 117 -12.58 -2.27 -2.51
CA ILE A 117 -12.37 -1.73 -1.17
C ILE A 117 -13.24 -0.48 -1.04
N ALA A 118 -14.19 -0.49 -0.11
CA ALA A 118 -15.16 0.59 0.00
C ALA A 118 -15.43 1.07 1.44
N ASN A 119 -15.79 2.34 1.60
CA ASN A 119 -16.13 2.95 2.89
C ASN A 119 -14.97 2.81 3.89
N VAL A 120 -13.83 3.41 3.56
CA VAL A 120 -12.61 3.35 4.38
C VAL A 120 -12.28 4.74 4.90
N TYR A 121 -11.99 4.83 6.19
CA TYR A 121 -11.33 5.99 6.80
C TYR A 121 -9.99 5.52 7.39
N ALA A 122 -8.89 6.21 7.08
CA ALA A 122 -7.57 5.87 7.59
C ALA A 122 -6.74 7.10 8.00
N GLU A 123 -6.08 7.03 9.16
CA GLU A 123 -5.07 8.02 9.60
C GLU A 123 -3.67 7.41 9.64
N ILE A 124 -2.74 8.00 8.87
CA ILE A 124 -1.34 7.56 8.76
C ILE A 124 -0.45 8.55 9.54
N PRO A 125 0.20 8.11 10.64
CA PRO A 125 0.97 8.98 11.52
C PRO A 125 2.33 9.36 10.90
N ALA A 126 2.95 10.40 11.45
CA ALA A 126 4.33 10.77 11.14
C ALA A 126 5.36 10.03 12.02
N GLY A 127 4.91 9.12 12.88
CA GLY A 127 5.70 8.36 13.86
C GLY A 127 5.44 6.86 13.74
N LYS A 128 6.10 6.04 14.57
CA LYS A 128 5.85 4.59 14.61
C LYS A 128 4.38 4.34 14.97
N PRO A 129 3.59 3.70 14.08
CA PRO A 129 2.17 3.50 14.33
C PRO A 129 1.88 2.70 15.60
N ASP A 130 2.69 1.70 15.91
CA ASP A 130 2.56 0.87 17.10
C ASP A 130 3.60 1.24 18.19
N LYS A 131 3.99 2.53 18.26
CA LYS A 131 4.98 2.99 19.26
C LYS A 131 4.60 2.52 20.67
N GLY A 132 5.57 1.94 21.38
CA GLY A 132 5.40 1.44 22.74
C GLY A 132 4.71 0.07 22.83
N TYR A 133 4.53 -0.63 21.71
CA TYR A 133 4.05 -2.00 21.71
C TYR A 133 5.13 -2.95 22.29
N PRO A 134 4.80 -3.84 23.25
CA PRO A 134 5.80 -4.59 24.00
C PRO A 134 6.45 -5.73 23.21
N LEU A 135 5.79 -6.21 22.14
CA LEU A 135 6.27 -7.33 21.33
C LEU A 135 6.30 -6.93 19.85
N GLU A 136 7.47 -6.48 19.41
CA GLU A 136 7.71 -6.08 18.03
C GLU A 136 7.47 -7.23 17.04
N GLY A 137 6.84 -6.88 15.92
CA GLY A 137 6.58 -7.79 14.82
C GLY A 137 7.83 -8.12 14.00
N PRO A 138 7.66 -8.91 12.93
CA PRO A 138 8.76 -9.21 12.03
C PRO A 138 9.38 -7.93 11.46
N LEU A 139 10.71 -7.91 11.42
CA LEU A 139 11.47 -6.79 10.87
C LEU A 139 11.13 -6.53 9.39
N LEU A 140 11.17 -5.27 8.97
CA LEU A 140 11.02 -4.90 7.56
C LEU A 140 12.29 -5.29 6.78
N LYS A 141 12.11 -5.71 5.52
CA LYS A 141 13.23 -6.04 4.63
C LYS A 141 13.62 -4.83 3.80
N TYR A 142 14.92 -4.66 3.58
CA TYR A 142 15.46 -3.57 2.76
C TYR A 142 14.95 -3.60 1.31
N PRO A 143 14.72 -2.42 0.69
CA PRO A 143 14.50 -2.36 -0.74
C PRO A 143 15.71 -2.93 -1.51
N PRO A 144 15.50 -3.52 -2.70
CA PRO A 144 16.58 -3.99 -3.55
C PRO A 144 17.69 -2.94 -3.74
N GLY A 145 18.95 -3.34 -3.59
CA GLY A 145 20.11 -2.45 -3.74
C GLY A 145 20.58 -1.75 -2.47
N ILE A 146 19.80 -1.79 -1.38
CA ILE A 146 20.24 -1.32 -0.06
C ILE A 146 20.86 -2.49 0.70
N LYS A 147 22.17 -2.42 0.97
CA LYS A 147 22.85 -3.41 1.81
C LYS A 147 22.77 -2.97 3.27
N PRO A 148 22.46 -3.88 4.22
CA PRO A 148 22.61 -3.58 5.63
C PRO A 148 24.07 -3.22 5.94
N ALA A 149 24.30 -2.55 7.07
CA ALA A 149 25.65 -2.46 7.63
C ALA A 149 26.18 -3.89 7.92
N ALA A 150 27.45 -4.02 8.28
CA ALA A 150 28.18 -5.31 8.39
C ALA A 150 27.39 -6.48 9.02
N PRO A 151 27.71 -7.75 8.68
CA PRO A 151 27.10 -8.93 9.30
C PRO A 151 27.11 -8.84 10.84
N GLY A 152 25.95 -9.02 11.47
CA GLY A 152 25.77 -8.80 12.92
C GLY A 152 25.16 -7.44 13.27
N SER A 153 24.97 -6.55 12.29
CA SER A 153 24.15 -5.36 12.45
C SER A 153 22.68 -5.63 12.09
N PHE A 154 21.83 -5.27 13.05
CA PHE A 154 20.38 -5.20 13.10
C PHE A 154 19.66 -4.94 11.76
N GLN A 155 18.68 -5.77 11.39
CA GLN A 155 18.10 -5.85 10.03
C GLN A 155 16.64 -5.40 9.97
N SER A 156 16.33 -4.12 10.16
CA SER A 156 14.97 -3.62 9.95
C SER A 156 14.98 -2.21 9.38
N ILE A 157 14.10 -1.91 8.44
CA ILE A 157 13.64 -0.55 8.15
C ILE A 157 12.69 -0.16 9.28
N SER A 158 13.18 0.45 10.35
CA SER A 158 12.32 1.27 11.21
C SER A 158 12.89 2.69 11.12
N PRO A 159 12.14 3.66 10.59
CA PRO A 159 12.59 5.06 10.53
C PRO A 159 12.53 5.74 11.91
N TRP A 160 12.03 5.05 12.93
CA TRP A 160 11.70 5.63 14.22
C TRP A 160 12.91 5.46 15.14
N ASN A 161 13.75 6.49 15.11
CA ASN A 161 15.07 6.55 15.72
C ASN A 161 15.07 6.38 17.25
N LYS A 162 16.21 5.94 17.81
CA LYS A 162 16.45 5.56 19.22
C LYS A 162 16.36 6.68 20.27
N ASP A 163 16.04 7.91 19.87
CA ASP A 163 16.10 9.08 20.76
C ASP A 163 14.80 9.33 21.55
N ASP A 164 13.75 8.51 21.35
CA ASP A 164 12.43 8.71 21.93
C ASP A 164 11.96 7.60 22.90
N GLY A 165 12.91 6.74 23.32
CA GLY A 165 12.67 5.63 24.25
C GLY A 165 12.24 4.31 23.59
N ASP A 166 12.20 4.23 22.26
CA ASP A 166 11.99 2.99 21.51
C ASP A 166 13.23 2.08 21.57
N SER A 167 13.10 0.90 22.19
CA SER A 167 14.17 -0.10 22.32
C SER A 167 14.27 -1.06 21.11
N SER A 168 13.55 -0.79 20.02
CA SER A 168 13.54 -1.65 18.84
C SER A 168 14.92 -1.75 18.16
N THR A 169 15.25 -2.96 17.73
CA THR A 169 16.56 -3.35 17.21
C THR A 169 16.64 -3.18 15.69
N ALA A 170 16.19 -2.05 15.17
CA ALA A 170 16.21 -1.73 13.75
C ALA A 170 17.45 -0.91 13.34
N MET A 171 17.79 -0.95 12.05
CA MET A 171 18.70 0.01 11.44
C MET A 171 17.87 1.19 10.91
N GLU A 172 18.41 2.40 11.01
CA GLU A 172 17.68 3.58 10.54
C GLU A 172 17.68 3.63 9.00
N TYR A 173 16.54 3.29 8.37
CA TYR A 173 16.29 3.64 6.98
C TYR A 173 15.45 4.90 6.96
N LYS A 174 16.10 6.03 6.64
CA LYS A 174 15.42 7.33 6.57
C LYS A 174 14.52 7.35 5.33
N HIS A 175 13.23 7.58 5.55
CA HIS A 175 12.23 7.69 4.49
C HIS A 175 11.14 8.70 4.87
N ASN A 176 10.39 9.16 3.88
CA ASN A 176 9.16 9.89 4.14
C ASN A 176 7.99 8.91 4.34
N ILE A 177 6.84 9.38 4.85
CA ILE A 177 5.67 8.52 5.05
C ILE A 177 5.30 7.78 3.76
N PHE A 178 5.10 6.46 3.86
CA PHE A 178 4.82 5.61 2.71
C PHE A 178 3.37 5.77 2.21
N PRO A 179 3.16 5.92 0.88
CA PRO A 179 1.82 5.99 0.31
C PRO A 179 1.14 4.63 0.27
N SER A 180 -0.19 4.61 0.14
CA SER A 180 -0.91 3.39 -0.26
C SER A 180 -0.49 2.97 -1.66
N SER A 181 -0.50 1.66 -1.97
CA SER A 181 -0.08 1.19 -3.29
C SER A 181 -0.90 0.03 -3.84
N VAL A 182 -1.02 0.02 -5.16
CA VAL A 182 -1.69 -1.03 -5.95
C VAL A 182 -0.82 -1.34 -7.15
N THR A 183 -0.17 -2.49 -7.15
CA THR A 183 0.95 -2.76 -8.07
C THR A 183 0.90 -4.15 -8.72
N GLY A 184 0.95 -4.15 -10.05
CA GLY A 184 1.22 -5.33 -10.88
C GLY A 184 2.70 -5.48 -11.22
N LEU A 185 2.98 -6.23 -12.29
CA LEU A 185 4.28 -6.36 -12.92
C LEU A 185 4.17 -6.05 -14.42
N PRO A 186 5.27 -5.72 -15.11
CA PRO A 186 5.27 -5.59 -16.56
C PRO A 186 4.69 -6.83 -17.23
N GLY A 187 3.64 -6.65 -18.03
CA GLY A 187 2.91 -7.76 -18.68
C GLY A 187 1.93 -8.52 -17.79
N HIS A 188 1.86 -8.22 -16.49
CA HIS A 188 1.00 -8.89 -15.51
C HIS A 188 0.29 -7.85 -14.63
N ASP A 189 -0.71 -7.20 -15.23
CA ASP A 189 -1.49 -6.16 -14.57
C ASP A 189 -2.32 -6.74 -13.41
N VAL A 190 -2.48 -5.95 -12.33
CA VAL A 190 -3.63 -6.13 -11.43
C VAL A 190 -4.90 -5.66 -12.13
N GLN A 191 -5.99 -6.42 -12.04
CA GLN A 191 -7.17 -6.22 -12.89
C GLN A 191 -8.41 -5.86 -12.09
N ASN A 192 -9.20 -4.91 -12.59
CA ASN A 192 -10.52 -4.54 -12.06
C ASN A 192 -10.49 -4.21 -10.56
N ILE A 193 -9.68 -3.23 -10.18
CA ILE A 193 -9.57 -2.74 -8.80
C ILE A 193 -10.44 -1.50 -8.65
N THR A 194 -11.36 -1.51 -7.69
CA THR A 194 -12.22 -0.36 -7.36
C THR A 194 -11.99 0.09 -5.93
N LEU A 195 -11.59 1.35 -5.79
CA LEU A 195 -11.49 2.06 -4.51
C LEU A 195 -12.63 3.07 -4.42
N GLU A 196 -13.54 2.89 -3.46
CA GLU A 196 -14.81 3.64 -3.39
C GLU A 196 -15.09 4.23 -2.00
N ASN A 197 -15.49 5.50 -1.91
CA ASN A 197 -15.83 6.15 -0.63
C ASN A 197 -14.68 6.02 0.40
N ILE A 198 -13.48 6.45 0.02
CA ILE A 198 -12.28 6.34 0.86
C ILE A 198 -11.80 7.73 1.25
N GLU A 199 -11.53 7.94 2.54
CA GLU A 199 -10.78 9.09 3.04
C GLU A 199 -9.52 8.63 3.75
N ILE A 200 -8.36 9.15 3.34
CA ILE A 200 -7.07 8.89 4.00
C ILE A 200 -6.43 10.23 4.39
N VAL A 201 -6.05 10.34 5.66
CA VAL A 201 -5.36 11.48 6.23
C VAL A 201 -3.93 11.08 6.59
N TYR A 202 -2.96 11.64 5.87
CA TYR A 202 -1.55 11.45 6.16
C TYR A 202 -1.06 12.56 7.10
N ALA A 203 -0.12 12.26 7.98
CA ALA A 203 0.50 13.31 8.78
C ALA A 203 1.33 14.28 7.91
N GLY A 204 1.85 13.80 6.77
CA GLY A 204 2.69 14.58 5.84
C GLY A 204 4.02 15.01 6.45
N GLY A 205 4.59 16.11 5.96
CA GLY A 205 5.86 16.65 6.48
C GLY A 205 7.11 16.03 5.85
N ALA A 206 7.03 15.58 4.59
CA ALA A 206 8.18 15.03 3.87
C ALA A 206 9.35 16.02 3.80
N ASP A 207 10.57 15.50 3.90
CA ASP A 207 11.82 16.26 3.86
C ASP A 207 12.70 15.76 2.71
N LYS A 208 13.05 16.66 1.80
CA LYS A 208 13.91 16.35 0.64
C LYS A 208 15.30 15.85 1.06
N ARG A 209 15.75 16.17 2.28
CA ARG A 209 17.04 15.74 2.85
C ARG A 209 17.01 14.30 3.36
N ILE A 210 15.82 13.77 3.69
CA ILE A 210 15.63 12.39 4.15
C ILE A 210 15.69 11.46 2.94
N ALA A 211 14.77 11.66 2.00
CA ALA A 211 14.71 10.95 0.75
C ALA A 211 13.94 11.81 -0.25
N CYS A 212 14.40 11.83 -1.49
CA CYS A 212 13.73 12.56 -2.56
C CYS A 212 13.95 11.79 -3.85
N LEU A 213 12.92 11.10 -4.31
CA LEU A 213 12.86 10.60 -5.68
C LEU A 213 12.10 11.62 -6.52
N PRO A 214 12.74 12.26 -7.52
CA PRO A 214 12.04 13.13 -8.46
C PRO A 214 10.98 12.35 -9.23
N ALA A 215 9.87 13.02 -9.54
CA ALA A 215 8.75 12.37 -10.23
C ALA A 215 9.03 12.01 -11.70
N ASP A 216 10.12 12.50 -12.29
CA ASP A 216 10.61 12.10 -13.62
C ASP A 216 11.53 10.86 -13.57
N SER A 217 11.79 10.32 -12.37
CA SER A 217 12.61 9.14 -12.15
C SER A 217 11.76 7.88 -11.90
N LEU A 218 10.53 7.81 -12.44
CA LEU A 218 9.64 6.65 -12.27
C LEU A 218 10.28 5.35 -12.76
N ASN A 219 11.01 5.42 -13.88
CA ASN A 219 11.78 4.31 -14.43
C ASN A 219 12.89 3.77 -13.51
N LYS A 220 13.27 4.50 -12.46
CA LYS A 220 14.24 4.05 -11.43
C LYS A 220 13.57 3.29 -10.29
N ILE A 221 12.25 3.34 -10.17
CA ILE A 221 11.51 2.59 -9.16
C ILE A 221 11.58 1.12 -9.54
N THR A 222 12.17 0.31 -8.65
CA THR A 222 12.32 -1.13 -8.85
C THR A 222 10.97 -1.83 -9.08
N GLU A 223 10.97 -2.87 -9.89
CA GLU A 223 9.82 -3.77 -10.02
C GLU A 223 9.63 -4.66 -8.79
N ALA A 224 10.70 -4.88 -8.02
CA ALA A 224 10.71 -5.74 -6.84
C ALA A 224 10.00 -7.09 -7.08
N THR A 225 10.26 -7.70 -8.25
CA THR A 225 9.53 -8.86 -8.79
C THR A 225 9.50 -10.05 -7.83
N ASN A 226 10.67 -10.42 -7.30
CA ASN A 226 10.88 -11.56 -6.41
C ASN A 226 11.10 -11.15 -4.93
N SER A 227 10.93 -9.87 -4.61
CA SER A 227 11.12 -9.35 -3.26
C SER A 227 9.97 -9.78 -2.34
N TYR A 228 10.22 -9.82 -1.04
CA TYR A 228 9.13 -10.03 -0.08
C TYR A 228 8.16 -8.84 -0.18
N PRO A 229 6.85 -9.08 -0.34
CA PRO A 229 5.89 -7.99 -0.49
C PRO A 229 5.64 -7.33 0.86
N GLU A 230 5.86 -6.02 0.92
CA GLU A 230 5.49 -5.15 2.04
C GLU A 230 5.49 -3.69 1.56
N PHE A 231 4.76 -2.83 2.25
CA PHE A 231 4.56 -1.42 1.87
C PHE A 231 5.86 -0.61 1.67
N SER A 232 6.97 -1.01 2.28
CA SER A 232 8.30 -0.42 2.17
C SER A 232 9.16 -0.96 1.02
N MET A 233 8.72 -2.01 0.30
CA MET A 233 9.58 -2.79 -0.63
C MET A 233 10.17 -1.98 -1.79
N PHE A 234 9.54 -0.86 -2.16
CA PHE A 234 10.00 0.03 -3.23
C PHE A 234 11.02 1.08 -2.75
N GLY A 235 11.23 1.19 -1.43
CA GLY A 235 11.92 2.33 -0.83
C GLY A 235 11.11 3.61 -0.92
N GLU A 236 11.77 4.76 -1.07
CA GLU A 236 11.10 6.05 -1.24
C GLU A 236 10.30 6.09 -2.54
N LEU A 237 9.04 6.47 -2.43
CA LEU A 237 8.16 6.71 -3.57
C LEU A 237 7.95 8.21 -3.80
N PRO A 238 7.80 8.68 -5.06
CA PRO A 238 7.68 10.11 -5.39
C PRO A 238 6.28 10.70 -5.09
N CYS A 239 5.47 10.00 -4.31
CA CYS A 239 4.13 10.41 -3.91
C CYS A 239 3.82 10.09 -2.45
N TRP A 240 2.90 10.84 -1.85
CA TRP A 240 2.48 10.62 -0.45
C TRP A 240 1.14 9.91 -0.30
N GLY A 241 0.26 9.96 -1.31
CA GLY A 241 -1.12 9.45 -1.20
C GLY A 241 -1.29 8.05 -1.78
N PHE A 242 -1.19 7.91 -3.10
CA PHE A 242 -1.32 6.63 -3.79
C PHE A 242 -0.28 6.45 -4.90
N TYR A 243 0.35 5.27 -4.91
CA TYR A 243 1.18 4.79 -6.00
C TYR A 243 0.52 3.60 -6.69
N VAL A 244 0.08 3.77 -7.94
CA VAL A 244 -0.55 2.71 -8.72
C VAL A 244 0.31 2.43 -9.94
N ARG A 245 0.66 1.16 -10.18
CA ARG A 245 1.54 0.78 -11.28
C ARG A 245 1.16 -0.57 -11.89
N HIS A 246 1.17 -0.70 -13.22
CA HIS A 246 0.80 -1.92 -13.95
C HIS A 246 -0.60 -2.41 -13.57
N ALA A 247 -1.64 -1.68 -13.98
CA ALA A 247 -3.03 -2.03 -13.67
C ALA A 247 -3.95 -1.87 -14.87
N SER A 248 -4.99 -2.70 -14.93
CA SER A 248 -6.03 -2.63 -15.95
C SER A 248 -7.41 -2.54 -15.30
N GLY A 249 -8.24 -1.60 -15.74
CA GLY A 249 -9.56 -1.36 -15.17
C GLY A 249 -9.52 -0.83 -13.73
N PHE A 250 -8.56 0.05 -13.41
CA PHE A 250 -8.45 0.69 -12.10
C PHE A 250 -9.45 1.85 -11.97
N THR A 251 -10.21 1.86 -10.88
CA THR A 251 -11.25 2.88 -10.61
C THR A 251 -11.09 3.53 -9.24
N PHE A 252 -11.00 4.87 -9.23
CA PHE A 252 -11.30 5.68 -8.05
C PHE A 252 -12.74 6.19 -8.12
N LYS A 253 -13.49 6.05 -7.03
CA LYS A 253 -14.85 6.58 -6.91
C LYS A 253 -15.05 7.27 -5.56
N ASN A 254 -15.32 8.56 -5.56
CA ASN A 254 -15.56 9.35 -4.35
C ASN A 254 -14.47 9.15 -3.27
N CYS A 255 -13.23 9.48 -3.59
CA CYS A 255 -12.09 9.35 -2.69
C CYS A 255 -11.53 10.72 -2.30
N THR A 256 -11.05 10.87 -1.07
CA THR A 256 -10.42 12.08 -0.54
C THR A 256 -9.07 11.74 0.07
N LEU A 257 -8.01 12.44 -0.34
CA LEU A 257 -6.67 12.27 0.21
C LEU A 257 -6.22 13.61 0.80
N ARG A 258 -5.77 13.60 2.06
CA ARG A 258 -5.29 14.81 2.76
C ARG A 258 -3.95 14.55 3.41
N TYR A 259 -3.20 15.61 3.64
CA TYR A 259 -2.12 15.62 4.61
C TYR A 259 -2.35 16.70 5.66
N LEU A 260 -1.76 16.54 6.86
CA LEU A 260 -1.80 17.55 7.93
C LEU A 260 -0.67 18.57 7.83
N LYS A 261 0.55 18.11 7.49
CA LYS A 261 1.72 18.94 7.24
C LYS A 261 2.10 18.86 5.77
N ASN A 262 2.60 19.97 5.22
CA ASN A 262 3.00 20.03 3.81
C ASN A 262 3.90 18.87 3.40
N ASP A 263 3.57 18.24 2.29
CA ASP A 263 4.35 17.16 1.68
C ASP A 263 4.66 17.57 0.23
N PHE A 264 5.95 17.69 -0.09
CA PHE A 264 6.37 18.12 -1.43
C PHE A 264 6.05 17.10 -2.50
N ARG A 265 5.81 15.83 -2.18
CA ARG A 265 5.60 14.79 -3.20
C ARG A 265 4.25 14.97 -3.90
N ALA A 266 4.09 14.35 -5.06
CA ALA A 266 2.78 14.31 -5.70
C ALA A 266 1.77 13.58 -4.79
N ALA A 267 0.48 13.89 -4.89
CA ALA A 267 -0.52 13.17 -4.14
C ALA A 267 -0.72 11.76 -4.69
N VAL A 268 -0.81 11.65 -6.02
CA VAL A 268 -1.09 10.39 -6.70
C VAL A 268 -0.19 10.23 -7.91
N ILE A 269 0.41 9.06 -8.05
CA ILE A 269 1.14 8.65 -9.25
C ILE A 269 0.49 7.36 -9.76
N MET A 270 0.20 7.36 -11.06
CA MET A 270 -0.39 6.25 -11.79
C MET A 270 0.46 5.99 -13.02
N ASP A 271 1.06 4.81 -13.09
CA ASP A 271 2.01 4.42 -14.12
C ASP A 271 1.59 3.11 -14.81
N ASP A 272 1.62 3.06 -16.15
CA ASP A 272 1.15 1.92 -16.95
C ASP A 272 -0.26 1.45 -16.54
N ILE A 273 -1.23 2.36 -16.65
CA ILE A 273 -2.63 2.07 -16.33
C ILE A 273 -3.47 2.02 -17.60
N LYS A 274 -4.11 0.87 -17.83
CA LYS A 274 -5.01 0.62 -18.97
C LYS A 274 -6.45 0.78 -18.50
N GLY A 275 -7.21 1.70 -19.13
CA GLY A 275 -8.61 1.92 -18.77
C GLY A 275 -8.80 2.53 -17.38
N LEU A 276 -8.01 3.56 -17.05
CA LEU A 276 -8.16 4.32 -15.80
C LEU A 276 -9.51 5.06 -15.77
N VAL A 277 -10.25 4.93 -14.67
CA VAL A 277 -11.46 5.70 -14.39
C VAL A 277 -11.34 6.41 -13.05
N VAL A 278 -11.48 7.74 -13.04
CA VAL A 278 -11.53 8.55 -11.83
C VAL A 278 -12.89 9.25 -11.79
N GLN A 279 -13.67 9.00 -10.75
CA GLN A 279 -15.01 9.55 -10.55
C GLN A 279 -15.13 10.14 -9.14
N GLY A 280 -14.71 11.39 -8.96
CA GLY A 280 -14.69 12.01 -7.64
C GLY A 280 -13.41 11.69 -6.90
N LEU A 281 -12.34 12.44 -7.16
CA LEU A 281 -11.11 12.41 -6.36
C LEU A 281 -10.84 13.82 -5.85
N SER A 282 -10.82 13.99 -4.53
CA SER A 282 -10.58 15.28 -3.88
C SER A 282 -9.23 15.28 -3.18
N ILE A 283 -8.38 16.25 -3.52
CA ILE A 283 -7.12 16.52 -2.85
C ILE A 283 -7.17 18.01 -2.46
N PRO A 284 -7.48 18.36 -1.20
CA PRO A 284 -7.79 19.74 -0.83
C PRO A 284 -6.54 20.58 -0.54
N SER A 285 -5.35 19.99 -0.52
CA SER A 285 -4.08 20.70 -0.27
C SER A 285 -2.95 20.18 -1.15
N TYR A 286 -2.03 21.07 -1.50
CA TYR A 286 -0.82 20.77 -2.25
C TYR A 286 0.28 21.75 -1.83
N SER A 287 1.55 21.34 -1.98
CA SER A 287 2.69 22.24 -1.78
C SER A 287 3.48 22.49 -3.06
N GLN A 288 3.42 21.58 -4.05
CA GLN A 288 3.94 21.78 -5.39
C GLN A 288 3.10 21.04 -6.43
N ALA A 289 3.17 21.51 -7.69
CA ALA A 289 2.56 20.85 -8.83
C ALA A 289 3.62 20.03 -9.59
N PRO A 290 3.23 18.96 -10.31
CA PRO A 290 1.87 18.42 -10.44
C PRO A 290 1.38 17.71 -9.16
N VAL A 291 0.06 17.72 -8.95
CA VAL A 291 -0.59 17.05 -7.81
C VAL A 291 -0.87 15.59 -8.12
N ILE A 292 -1.27 15.31 -9.37
CA ILE A 292 -1.47 13.96 -9.91
C ILE A 292 -0.56 13.78 -11.11
N ILE A 293 0.07 12.62 -11.22
CA ILE A 293 0.89 12.25 -12.39
C ILE A 293 0.31 10.97 -12.98
N LEU A 294 -0.02 11.04 -14.26
CA LEU A 294 -0.39 9.91 -15.08
C LEU A 294 0.75 9.67 -16.07
N HIS A 295 1.46 8.56 -15.92
CA HIS A 295 2.53 8.13 -16.80
C HIS A 295 2.08 6.86 -17.54
N ASN A 296 2.37 6.76 -18.84
CA ASN A 296 2.01 5.61 -19.67
C ASN A 296 0.55 5.14 -19.51
N THR A 297 -0.36 6.09 -19.31
CA THR A 297 -1.77 5.84 -18.99
C THR A 297 -2.66 6.36 -20.13
N PRO A 298 -2.92 5.55 -21.18
CA PRO A 298 -3.71 5.99 -22.33
C PRO A 298 -5.20 6.09 -22.01
N GLY A 299 -5.84 7.14 -22.54
CA GLY A 299 -7.30 7.32 -22.49
C GLY A 299 -7.93 7.37 -21.09
N PRO A 300 -7.37 8.10 -20.10
CA PRO A 300 -7.95 8.14 -18.77
C PRO A 300 -9.30 8.87 -18.79
N VAL A 301 -10.30 8.33 -18.09
CA VAL A 301 -11.59 8.98 -17.88
C VAL A 301 -11.54 9.72 -16.54
N LEU A 302 -11.41 11.05 -16.59
CA LEU A 302 -11.24 11.89 -15.41
C LEU A 302 -12.48 12.75 -15.16
N ASN A 303 -13.28 12.38 -14.17
CA ASN A 303 -14.53 13.05 -13.81
C ASN A 303 -14.50 13.52 -12.35
N LYS A 304 -14.95 14.76 -12.10
CA LYS A 304 -15.09 15.35 -10.75
C LYS A 304 -13.79 15.27 -9.93
N ILE A 305 -12.66 15.62 -10.53
CA ILE A 305 -11.41 15.78 -9.78
C ILE A 305 -11.40 17.18 -9.16
N ASN A 306 -11.30 17.24 -7.84
CA ASN A 306 -11.22 18.48 -7.08
C ASN A 306 -9.78 18.66 -6.57
N LEU A 307 -9.03 19.56 -7.21
CA LEU A 307 -7.64 19.87 -6.86
C LEU A 307 -7.51 21.32 -6.40
N PRO A 308 -6.54 21.65 -5.53
CA PRO A 308 -6.37 22.98 -4.96
C PRO A 308 -5.56 23.92 -5.86
N VAL A 309 -5.49 23.62 -7.17
CA VAL A 309 -4.67 24.37 -8.13
C VAL A 309 -5.51 25.43 -8.83
N LYS A 310 -5.01 26.67 -8.89
CA LYS A 310 -5.73 27.80 -9.52
C LYS A 310 -5.30 28.09 -10.96
N ASN A 311 -4.02 27.89 -11.32
CA ASN A 311 -3.42 28.37 -12.58
C ASN A 311 -2.42 27.41 -13.28
N VAL A 312 -2.29 26.15 -12.83
CA VAL A 312 -1.35 25.15 -13.41
C VAL A 312 -2.11 23.84 -13.64
N LYS A 313 -1.73 23.05 -14.67
CA LYS A 313 -2.25 21.70 -14.90
C LYS A 313 -1.91 20.80 -13.69
N GLY A 314 -2.82 20.72 -12.72
CA GLY A 314 -2.65 19.92 -11.50
C GLY A 314 -2.54 18.42 -11.76
N VAL A 315 -2.89 17.98 -12.98
CA VAL A 315 -2.65 16.65 -13.50
C VAL A 315 -1.61 16.76 -14.62
N LEU A 316 -0.48 16.08 -14.45
CA LEU A 316 0.51 15.86 -15.51
C LEU A 316 0.18 14.54 -16.21
N ILE A 317 0.08 14.57 -17.55
CA ILE A 317 -0.04 13.37 -18.37
C ILE A 317 1.25 13.27 -19.19
N SER A 318 1.95 12.16 -19.05
CA SER A 318 3.24 11.90 -19.69
C SER A 318 3.27 10.50 -20.30
N LYS A 319 4.20 10.30 -21.23
CA LYS A 319 4.53 9.03 -21.87
C LYS A 319 6.04 8.97 -22.06
N ASP A 320 6.58 7.77 -22.12
CA ASP A 320 7.95 7.53 -22.63
C ASP A 320 8.06 7.78 -24.14
#